data_AF-A0A9D4TN41-F1
#
_entry.id   AF-A0A9D4TN41-F1
#
_cell.length_a   1.000
_cell.length_b   1.000
_cell.length_c   1.000
_cell.angle_alpha   90.00
_cell.angle_beta   90.00
_cell.angle_gamma   90.00
#
_symmetry.space_group_name_H-M   'P 1'
#
loop_
_entity.id
_entity.type
_entity.pdbx_description
1 polymer ?
#
loop_
_entity_poly.entity_id
_entity_poly.type
_entity_poly.pdbx_seq_one_letter_code
_entity_poly.pdbx_strand_id
1 'polypeptide(L)'
;MAADDAKRAIELVKKLVKADGKPVGARTLPQRELQQCTGLCFTFVKKAGLGVTVEGGHGFVISKQGGTWSAPLFISVFAGGIGFTLGYSEIDSLIVLDTAEAVQRYAANQTDVATDLAAVGPLGKVAGQDSVSLLTLSEETFPYSVASGTLVDLSYKGMRYTVDAAKNKQAYGDLIPAEILGPSSSAPEGFGELYDVLNSFLSTGAVPA
;
A
#
# COMPACT_ATOMS: atom_id res chain seq x y z
N MET A 1 -6.95 -12.65 7.15
CA MET A 1 -8.27 -12.70 6.46
C MET A 1 -8.63 -11.29 6.01
N ALA A 2 -9.67 -11.08 5.18
CA ALA A 2 -10.06 -9.73 4.70
C ALA A 2 -10.26 -8.71 5.84
N ALA A 3 -10.87 -9.11 6.96
CA ALA A 3 -11.07 -8.26 8.12
C ALA A 3 -9.75 -7.80 8.79
N ASP A 4 -8.71 -8.64 8.77
CA ASP A 4 -7.40 -8.29 9.33
C ASP A 4 -6.72 -7.19 8.51
N ASP A 5 -6.83 -7.26 7.18
CA ASP A 5 -6.32 -6.24 6.27
C ASP A 5 -7.01 -4.89 6.53
N ALA A 6 -8.33 -4.88 6.70
CA ALA A 6 -9.10 -3.66 7.00
C ALA A 6 -8.66 -3.04 8.34
N LYS A 7 -8.52 -3.86 9.38
CA LYS A 7 -8.03 -3.41 10.69
C LYS A 7 -6.63 -2.80 10.61
N ARG A 8 -5.72 -3.45 9.87
CA ARG A 8 -4.35 -2.95 9.69
C ARG A 8 -4.32 -1.65 8.88
N ALA A 9 -5.20 -1.50 7.89
CA ALA A 9 -5.38 -0.26 7.13
C ALA A 9 -5.89 0.89 8.01
N ILE A 10 -6.86 0.65 8.89
CA ILE A 10 -7.36 1.65 9.85
C ILE A 10 -6.23 2.16 10.74
N GLU A 11 -5.44 1.24 11.30
CA GLU A 11 -4.29 1.59 12.14
C GLU A 11 -3.24 2.39 11.38
N LEU A 12 -2.99 2.03 10.10
CA LEU A 12 -2.09 2.78 9.25
C LEU A 12 -2.59 4.21 9.01
N VAL A 13 -3.86 4.39 8.64
CA VAL A 13 -4.44 5.74 8.45
C VAL A 13 -4.34 6.55 9.74
N LYS A 14 -4.69 5.97 10.89
CA LYS A 14 -4.55 6.62 12.22
C LYS A 14 -3.12 7.09 12.46
N LYS A 15 -2.11 6.28 12.15
CA LYS A 15 -0.68 6.63 12.29
C LYS A 15 -0.23 7.72 11.32
N LEU A 16 -0.71 7.68 10.08
CA LEU A 16 -0.30 8.65 9.04
C LEU A 16 -0.93 10.03 9.23
N VAL A 17 -2.12 10.10 9.85
CA VAL A 17 -2.81 11.36 10.14
C VAL A 17 -2.25 12.06 11.40
N LYS A 18 -1.97 11.32 12.48
CA LYS A 18 -1.48 11.91 13.74
C LYS A 18 -0.11 12.56 13.57
N ALA A 19 -0.03 13.90 13.56
CA ALA A 19 1.24 14.64 13.44
C ALA A 19 2.27 14.25 14.52
N ASP A 20 1.82 13.98 15.74
CA ASP A 20 2.67 13.67 16.90
C ASP A 20 2.89 12.17 17.10
N GLY A 21 4.11 11.76 17.45
CA GLY A 21 4.47 10.38 17.75
C GLY A 21 4.63 9.47 16.52
N LYS A 22 4.82 10.06 15.34
CA LYS A 22 5.05 9.30 14.11
C LYS A 22 6.34 8.48 14.19
N PRO A 23 6.36 7.29 13.57
CA PRO A 23 7.60 6.63 13.19
C PRO A 23 8.48 7.60 12.42
N VAL A 24 9.76 7.67 12.79
CA VAL A 24 10.72 8.62 12.21
C VAL A 24 10.78 8.42 10.69
N GLY A 25 10.50 9.48 9.92
CA GLY A 25 10.49 9.45 8.45
C GLY A 25 9.11 9.25 7.79
N ALA A 26 8.07 8.90 8.54
CA ALA A 26 6.71 8.82 8.00
C ALA A 26 6.14 10.21 7.69
N ARG A 27 5.68 10.41 6.45
CA ARG A 27 5.04 11.67 6.02
C ARG A 27 3.63 11.79 6.58
N THR A 28 3.18 13.02 6.82
CA THR A 28 1.77 13.30 7.10
C THR A 28 0.97 13.18 5.84
N LEU A 29 -0.04 12.32 5.88
CA LEU A 29 -1.04 12.21 4.83
C LEU A 29 -1.86 13.50 4.80
N PRO A 30 -1.74 14.34 3.76
CA PRO A 30 -2.53 15.56 3.68
C PRO A 30 -3.97 15.21 3.33
N GLN A 31 -4.93 15.84 4.00
CA GLN A 31 -6.35 15.67 3.68
C GLN A 31 -6.65 15.93 2.20
N ARG A 32 -5.96 16.91 1.61
CA ARG A 32 -6.10 17.30 0.21
C ARG A 32 -5.75 16.16 -0.76
N GLU A 33 -4.73 15.35 -0.48
CA GLU A 33 -4.37 14.25 -1.37
C GLU A 33 -5.47 13.18 -1.40
N LEU A 34 -6.06 12.85 -0.25
CA LEU A 34 -7.20 11.93 -0.20
C LEU A 34 -8.47 12.52 -0.82
N GLN A 35 -8.64 13.84 -0.78
CA GLN A 35 -9.78 14.50 -1.42
C GLN A 35 -9.70 14.39 -2.93
N GLN A 36 -8.51 14.59 -3.50
CA GLN A 36 -8.29 14.66 -4.96
C GLN A 36 -7.99 13.30 -5.60
N CYS A 37 -7.66 12.27 -4.81
CA CYS A 37 -7.30 10.97 -5.38
C CYS A 37 -8.48 10.24 -6.04
N THR A 38 -8.13 9.37 -6.99
CA THR A 38 -9.04 8.46 -7.69
C THR A 38 -9.06 7.07 -7.03
N GLY A 39 -8.07 6.74 -6.19
CA GLY A 39 -8.04 5.52 -5.41
C GLY A 39 -6.95 5.48 -4.36
N LEU A 40 -6.93 4.40 -3.59
CA LEU A 40 -5.94 4.12 -2.56
C LEU A 40 -5.48 2.66 -2.68
N CYS A 41 -4.19 2.42 -2.51
CA CYS A 41 -3.61 1.09 -2.41
C CYS A 41 -2.94 0.92 -1.05
N PHE A 42 -3.39 -0.08 -0.29
CA PHE A 42 -2.82 -0.45 0.99
C PHE A 42 -1.94 -1.67 0.81
N THR A 43 -0.71 -1.65 1.34
CA THR A 43 0.21 -2.79 1.28
C THR A 43 0.83 -3.06 2.65
N PHE A 44 0.96 -4.34 2.98
CA PHE A 44 1.52 -4.81 4.24
C PHE A 44 2.60 -5.83 3.92
N VAL A 45 3.85 -5.37 3.98
CA VAL A 45 4.98 -6.05 3.38
C VAL A 45 6.02 -6.39 4.43
N LYS A 46 6.54 -7.61 4.35
CA LYS A 46 7.66 -8.07 5.17
C LYS A 46 8.88 -8.20 4.29
N LYS A 47 10.02 -7.76 4.80
CA LYS A 47 11.28 -7.72 4.07
C LYS A 47 12.39 -8.25 4.95
N ALA A 48 13.22 -9.12 4.38
CA ALA A 48 14.36 -9.71 5.06
C ALA A 48 15.52 -9.89 4.09
N GLY A 49 16.76 -9.87 4.61
CA GLY A 49 17.91 -10.24 3.80
C GLY A 49 19.20 -10.48 4.57
N LEU A 50 20.07 -11.27 3.95
CA LEU A 50 21.46 -11.55 4.35
C LEU A 50 22.31 -11.74 3.08
N GLY A 51 22.56 -10.66 2.34
CA GLY A 51 23.23 -10.69 1.02
C GLY A 51 22.31 -10.99 -0.18
N VAL A 52 21.15 -11.59 0.07
CA VAL A 52 20.01 -11.68 -0.86
C VAL A 52 18.80 -11.12 -0.15
N THR A 53 17.95 -10.39 -0.87
CA THR A 53 16.77 -9.72 -0.33
C THR A 53 15.51 -10.39 -0.83
N VAL A 54 14.62 -10.72 0.08
CA VAL A 54 13.26 -11.17 -0.23
C VAL A 54 12.26 -10.25 0.47
N GLU A 55 11.21 -9.93 -0.27
CA GLU A 55 10.12 -9.09 0.16
C GLU A 55 8.81 -9.73 -0.28
N GLY A 56 7.87 -9.83 0.65
CA GLY A 56 6.59 -10.48 0.39
C GLY A 56 5.50 -9.87 1.26
N GLY A 57 4.33 -9.70 0.67
CA GLY A 57 3.23 -9.07 1.34
C GLY A 57 1.91 -9.24 0.61
N HIS A 58 0.90 -8.62 1.20
CA HIS A 58 -0.44 -8.56 0.66
C HIS A 58 -0.98 -7.14 0.81
N GLY A 59 -2.12 -6.89 0.21
CA GLY A 59 -2.74 -5.60 0.23
C GLY A 59 -4.08 -5.61 -0.46
N PHE A 60 -4.60 -4.41 -0.66
CA PHE A 60 -5.80 -4.22 -1.46
C PHE A 60 -5.84 -2.81 -2.07
N VAL A 61 -6.61 -2.68 -3.14
CA VAL A 61 -6.88 -1.44 -3.85
C VAL A 61 -8.35 -1.09 -3.69
N ILE A 62 -8.65 0.17 -3.40
CA ILE A 62 -10.01 0.73 -3.46
C ILE A 62 -10.01 1.92 -4.43
N SER A 63 -11.07 2.05 -5.21
CA SER A 63 -11.29 3.19 -6.10
C SER A 63 -12.34 4.13 -5.51
N LYS A 64 -12.25 5.42 -5.84
CA LYS A 64 -13.22 6.44 -5.44
C LYS A 64 -14.03 6.83 -6.66
N GLN A 65 -15.30 6.45 -6.69
CA GLN A 65 -16.21 6.75 -7.79
C GLN A 65 -17.42 7.51 -7.24
N GLY A 66 -17.67 8.71 -7.78
CA GLY A 66 -18.80 9.53 -7.34
C GLY A 66 -18.76 9.94 -5.85
N GLY A 67 -17.57 9.94 -5.24
CA GLY A 67 -17.39 10.24 -3.81
C GLY A 67 -17.53 9.03 -2.87
N THR A 68 -17.90 7.85 -3.40
CA THR A 68 -17.97 6.59 -2.66
C THR A 68 -16.78 5.69 -2.97
N TRP A 69 -16.32 4.95 -1.97
CA TRP A 69 -15.26 3.94 -2.12
C TRP A 69 -15.84 2.62 -2.66
N SER A 70 -15.14 1.99 -3.61
CA SER A 70 -15.48 0.66 -4.12
C SER A 70 -15.12 -0.44 -3.10
N ALA A 71 -15.59 -1.66 -3.35
CA ALA A 71 -15.08 -2.83 -2.63
C ALA A 71 -13.55 -2.99 -2.84
N PRO A 72 -12.84 -3.60 -1.88
CA PRO A 72 -11.40 -3.79 -1.97
C PRO A 72 -11.03 -4.92 -2.93
N LEU A 73 -10.23 -4.60 -3.94
CA LEU A 73 -9.57 -5.60 -4.78
C LEU A 73 -8.29 -6.07 -4.09
N PHE A 74 -8.24 -7.34 -3.67
CA PHE A 74 -7.07 -7.88 -2.99
C PHE A 74 -5.90 -8.13 -3.94
N ILE A 75 -4.70 -7.77 -3.50
CA ILE A 75 -3.45 -7.91 -4.24
C ILE A 75 -2.37 -8.59 -3.38
N SER A 76 -1.44 -9.23 -4.06
CA SER A 76 -0.20 -9.78 -3.50
C SER A 76 0.99 -8.99 -4.00
N VAL A 77 1.95 -8.75 -3.10
CA VAL A 77 3.19 -8.03 -3.37
C VAL A 77 4.36 -8.99 -3.22
N PHE A 78 5.24 -9.02 -4.20
CA PHE A 78 6.48 -9.77 -4.13
C PHE A 78 7.62 -8.93 -4.68
N ALA A 79 8.72 -8.84 -3.95
CA ALA A 79 9.95 -8.25 -4.45
C ALA A 79 11.15 -9.11 -4.09
N GLY A 80 12.15 -9.09 -4.96
CA GLY A 80 13.35 -9.90 -4.81
C GLY A 80 14.54 -9.18 -5.39
N GLY A 81 15.69 -9.32 -4.72
CA GLY A 81 16.87 -8.60 -5.12
C GLY A 81 18.17 -9.22 -4.65
N ILE A 82 19.26 -8.73 -5.23
CA ILE A 82 20.62 -9.12 -4.89
C ILE A 82 21.36 -7.87 -4.42
N GLY A 83 22.06 -7.97 -3.29
CA GLY A 83 22.92 -6.92 -2.79
C GLY A 83 23.13 -6.99 -1.29
N PHE A 84 23.74 -5.95 -0.72
CA PHE A 84 24.04 -5.94 0.70
C PHE A 84 22.79 -5.60 1.52
N THR A 85 21.99 -6.61 1.84
CA THR A 85 20.89 -6.48 2.80
C THR A 85 21.19 -7.29 4.04
N LEU A 86 20.97 -6.67 5.21
CA LEU A 86 21.08 -7.30 6.50
C LEU A 86 19.92 -6.85 7.39
N GLY A 87 19.12 -7.80 7.84
CA GLY A 87 18.12 -7.59 8.88
C GLY A 87 16.69 -7.88 8.41
N TYR A 88 15.74 -7.28 9.12
CA TYR A 88 14.30 -7.50 8.94
C TYR A 88 13.52 -6.21 9.16
N SER A 89 12.53 -5.96 8.31
CA SER A 89 11.60 -4.84 8.44
C SER A 89 10.19 -5.22 8.00
N GLU A 90 9.18 -4.72 8.69
CA GLU A 90 7.80 -4.67 8.21
C GLU A 90 7.48 -3.26 7.75
N ILE A 91 6.83 -3.15 6.59
CA ILE A 91 6.48 -1.89 5.94
C ILE A 91 4.99 -1.92 5.63
N ASP A 92 4.25 -1.04 6.30
CA ASP A 92 2.84 -0.80 6.03
C ASP A 92 2.74 0.49 5.20
N SER A 93 2.14 0.43 4.02
CA SER A 93 2.08 1.56 3.09
C SER A 93 0.65 1.87 2.65
N LEU A 94 0.36 3.16 2.56
CA LEU A 94 -0.80 3.74 1.90
C LEU A 94 -0.30 4.52 0.70
N ILE A 95 -0.64 4.06 -0.49
CA ILE A 95 -0.26 4.67 -1.75
C ILE A 95 -1.49 5.38 -2.28
N VAL A 96 -1.40 6.70 -2.38
CA VAL A 96 -2.45 7.53 -2.98
C VAL A 96 -2.34 7.42 -4.50
N LEU A 97 -3.46 7.09 -5.16
CA LEU A 97 -3.56 6.91 -6.60
C LEU A 97 -4.38 8.07 -7.19
N ASP A 98 -3.72 9.00 -7.89
CA ASP A 98 -4.39 10.22 -8.34
C ASP A 98 -5.21 10.04 -9.62
N THR A 99 -4.88 9.03 -10.44
CA THR A 99 -5.52 8.79 -11.74
C THR A 99 -6.23 7.44 -11.81
N ALA A 100 -7.20 7.32 -12.72
CA ALA A 100 -7.87 6.03 -12.97
C ALA A 100 -6.89 5.01 -13.56
N GLU A 101 -5.93 5.48 -14.36
CA GLU A 101 -4.83 4.72 -14.90
C GLU A 101 -3.94 4.15 -13.79
N ALA A 102 -3.63 4.94 -12.75
CA ALA A 102 -2.90 4.45 -11.59
C ALA A 102 -3.67 3.33 -10.86
N VAL A 103 -4.98 3.49 -10.64
CA VAL A 103 -5.83 2.43 -10.08
C VAL A 103 -5.78 1.16 -10.94
N GLN A 104 -5.93 1.30 -12.26
CA GLN A 104 -5.89 0.17 -13.17
C GLN A 104 -4.53 -0.54 -13.19
N ARG A 105 -3.42 0.18 -13.03
CA ARG A 105 -2.08 -0.44 -12.96
C ARG A 105 -1.96 -1.39 -11.77
N TYR A 106 -2.46 -1.00 -10.59
CA TYR A 106 -2.48 -1.88 -9.42
C TYR A 106 -3.55 -2.99 -9.51
N ALA A 107 -4.62 -2.77 -10.28
CA ALA A 107 -5.71 -3.73 -10.48
C ALA A 107 -5.45 -4.75 -11.60
N ALA A 108 -4.49 -4.48 -12.47
CA ALA A 108 -4.11 -5.39 -13.54
C ALA A 108 -3.20 -6.50 -13.00
N ASN A 109 -3.28 -7.68 -13.61
CA ASN A 109 -2.29 -8.74 -13.43
C ASN A 109 -0.98 -8.35 -14.13
N GLN A 110 -0.31 -7.33 -13.60
CA GLN A 110 0.97 -6.88 -14.11
C GLN A 110 2.01 -7.96 -13.80
N THR A 111 2.65 -8.44 -14.85
CA THR A 111 3.95 -9.08 -14.75
C THR A 111 4.95 -8.01 -15.14
N ASP A 112 5.17 -7.03 -14.27
CA ASP A 112 6.33 -6.15 -14.46
C ASP A 112 7.59 -6.97 -14.16
N VAL A 113 7.96 -7.83 -15.12
CA VAL A 113 9.35 -7.99 -15.50
C VAL A 113 9.65 -6.81 -16.43
N ALA A 114 9.43 -5.60 -15.93
CA ALA A 114 9.90 -4.38 -16.55
C ALA A 114 11.10 -3.99 -15.71
N THR A 115 12.27 -4.33 -16.25
CA THR A 115 13.48 -3.53 -16.48
C THR A 115 13.58 -2.10 -15.93
N ASP A 116 12.78 -1.67 -14.97
CA ASP A 116 13.08 -0.50 -14.18
C ASP A 116 14.14 -0.92 -13.18
N LEU A 117 15.37 -0.88 -13.68
CA LEU A 117 16.56 -0.99 -12.86
C LEU A 117 16.63 0.26 -11.97
N ALA A 118 15.78 0.33 -10.95
CA ALA A 118 15.93 1.30 -9.89
C ALA A 118 17.15 0.87 -9.06
N ALA A 119 18.32 1.36 -9.47
CA ALA A 119 19.44 1.49 -8.55
C ALA A 119 18.96 2.39 -7.41
N VAL A 120 18.58 1.79 -6.28
CA VAL A 120 18.31 2.55 -5.06
C VAL A 120 19.66 3.08 -4.57
N GLY A 121 19.93 4.34 -4.90
CA GLY A 121 21.10 5.09 -4.48
C GLY A 121 21.22 5.21 -2.95
N PRO A 122 22.38 5.67 -2.45
CA PRO A 122 22.88 5.37 -1.12
C PRO A 122 21.96 5.82 0.02
N LEU A 123 21.88 4.94 1.01
CA LEU A 123 21.43 5.15 2.39
C LEU A 123 21.64 6.61 2.84
N GLY A 124 20.56 7.37 2.93
CA GLY A 124 20.56 8.59 3.71
C GLY A 124 20.78 8.22 5.17
N LYS A 125 22.03 8.34 5.65
CA LYS A 125 22.30 8.50 7.07
C LYS A 125 21.67 9.82 7.51
N VAL A 126 20.50 9.79 8.12
CA VAL A 126 20.22 10.64 9.28
C VAL A 126 19.96 9.68 10.44
N ALA A 127 20.65 9.89 11.56
CA ALA A 127 20.53 9.04 12.73
C ALA A 127 19.05 8.80 13.08
N GLY A 128 18.62 7.54 13.11
CA GLY A 128 17.23 7.14 13.41
C GLY A 128 16.30 6.91 12.22
N GLN A 129 16.80 6.83 10.99
CA GLN A 129 15.96 6.62 9.79
C GLN A 129 15.89 5.16 9.34
N ASP A 130 14.71 4.55 9.43
CA ASP A 130 14.39 3.31 8.74
C ASP A 130 14.25 3.58 7.24
N SER A 131 15.05 2.87 6.45
CA SER A 131 15.18 3.05 5.00
C SER A 131 14.01 2.38 4.26
N VAL A 132 12.95 3.14 3.97
CA VAL A 132 11.82 2.63 3.18
C VAL A 132 12.08 2.88 1.69
N SER A 133 12.57 1.87 0.98
CA SER A 133 12.57 1.86 -0.49
C SER A 133 11.17 1.45 -0.94
N LEU A 134 10.40 2.39 -1.49
CA LEU A 134 9.08 2.11 -2.07
C LEU A 134 9.18 2.33 -3.56
N LEU A 135 9.07 1.24 -4.31
CA LEU A 135 8.86 1.31 -5.75
C LEU A 135 7.36 1.46 -5.98
N THR A 136 6.98 2.46 -6.77
CA THR A 136 5.59 2.70 -7.17
C THR A 136 5.38 2.27 -8.61
N LEU A 137 4.17 1.83 -8.96
CA LEU A 137 3.85 1.40 -10.34
C LEU A 137 3.60 2.58 -11.29
N SER A 138 3.55 3.81 -10.77
CA SER A 138 3.30 5.03 -11.53
C SER A 138 3.94 6.23 -10.83
N GLU A 139 4.40 7.20 -11.62
CA GLU A 139 4.89 8.50 -11.13
C GLU A 139 3.76 9.35 -10.53
N GLU A 140 2.50 9.02 -10.80
CA GLU A 140 1.29 9.68 -10.31
C GLU A 140 0.79 9.09 -8.98
N THR A 141 1.72 8.61 -8.16
CA THR A 141 1.39 8.01 -6.87
C THR A 141 2.23 8.58 -5.76
N PHE A 142 1.59 8.77 -4.61
CA PHE A 142 2.22 9.32 -3.42
C PHE A 142 2.22 8.26 -2.32
N PRO A 143 3.36 7.58 -2.09
CA PRO A 143 3.43 6.54 -1.08
C PRO A 143 3.70 7.12 0.31
N TYR A 144 2.88 6.70 1.27
CA TYR A 144 2.98 7.01 2.69
C TYR A 144 3.19 5.73 3.47
N SER A 145 4.36 5.57 4.08
CA SER A 145 4.69 4.31 4.75
C SER A 145 5.13 4.50 6.18
N VAL A 146 4.77 3.50 6.97
CA VAL A 146 5.24 3.28 8.33
C VAL A 146 6.07 2.00 8.29
N ALA A 147 7.37 2.15 8.51
CA ALA A 147 8.28 1.01 8.66
C ALA A 147 8.57 0.75 10.15
N SER A 148 8.84 -0.52 10.45
CA SER A 148 9.34 -0.95 11.75
C SER A 148 10.32 -2.11 11.57
N GLY A 149 11.41 -2.10 12.33
CA GLY A 149 12.42 -3.16 12.32
C GLY A 149 13.83 -2.61 12.32
N THR A 150 14.79 -3.45 11.96
CA THR A 150 16.20 -3.08 11.83
C THR A 150 16.70 -3.72 10.55
N LEU A 151 16.79 -2.94 9.49
CA LEU A 151 17.20 -3.42 8.18
C LEU A 151 18.08 -2.37 7.50
N VAL A 152 19.27 -2.81 7.10
CA VAL A 152 20.19 -2.04 6.24
C VAL A 152 20.17 -2.71 4.88
N ASP A 153 19.92 -1.94 3.83
CA ASP A 153 19.73 -2.47 2.49
C ASP A 153 20.35 -1.57 1.43
N LEU A 154 21.33 -2.14 0.74
CA LEU A 154 21.92 -1.66 -0.48
C LEU A 154 21.82 -2.77 -1.54
N SER A 155 20.61 -3.02 -2.01
CA SER A 155 20.32 -4.04 -3.01
C SER A 155 19.59 -3.50 -4.22
N TYR A 156 19.84 -4.18 -5.33
CA TYR A 156 19.08 -4.02 -6.55
C TYR A 156 17.88 -4.97 -6.51
N LYS A 157 16.68 -4.48 -6.81
CA LYS A 157 15.43 -5.26 -6.67
C LYS A 157 14.52 -5.12 -7.87
N GLY A 158 13.86 -6.22 -8.20
CA GLY A 158 12.60 -6.20 -8.95
C GLY A 158 11.43 -6.37 -7.99
N MET A 159 10.28 -5.77 -8.33
CA MET A 159 9.03 -5.93 -7.60
C MET A 159 7.92 -6.37 -8.54
N ARG A 160 6.86 -6.92 -7.97
CA ARG A 160 5.64 -7.26 -8.69
C ARG A 160 4.42 -7.14 -7.79
N TYR A 161 3.38 -6.53 -8.33
CA TYR A 161 2.03 -6.59 -7.81
C TYR A 161 1.20 -7.56 -8.64
N THR A 162 0.38 -8.38 -7.98
CA THR A 162 -0.51 -9.33 -8.65
C THR A 162 -1.87 -9.31 -7.98
N VAL A 163 -2.94 -9.55 -8.74
CA VAL A 163 -4.27 -9.73 -8.14
C VAL A 163 -4.28 -11.06 -7.39
N ASP A 164 -4.71 -11.03 -6.13
CA ASP A 164 -4.87 -12.24 -5.34
C ASP A 164 -6.17 -12.95 -5.75
N ALA A 165 -6.09 -13.78 -6.79
CA ALA A 165 -7.24 -14.48 -7.34
C ALA A 165 -7.95 -15.36 -6.31
N ALA A 166 -7.20 -15.99 -5.39
CA ALA A 166 -7.78 -16.87 -4.37
C ALA A 166 -8.59 -16.07 -3.34
N LYS A 167 -8.01 -14.97 -2.82
CA LYS A 167 -8.67 -14.12 -1.83
C LYS A 167 -9.85 -13.36 -2.42
N ASN A 168 -9.72 -12.85 -3.64
CA ASN A 168 -10.84 -12.22 -4.35
C ASN A 168 -11.95 -13.24 -4.65
N LYS A 169 -11.61 -14.47 -5.05
CA LYS A 169 -12.62 -15.51 -5.27
C LYS A 169 -13.35 -15.89 -3.99
N GLN A 170 -12.64 -15.95 -2.86
CA GLN A 170 -13.24 -16.19 -1.56
C GLN A 170 -14.21 -15.08 -1.15
N ALA A 171 -13.88 -13.82 -1.44
CA ALA A 171 -14.68 -12.66 -1.04
C ALA A 171 -15.87 -12.39 -1.98
N TYR A 172 -15.69 -12.63 -3.28
CA TYR A 172 -16.57 -12.11 -4.33
C TYR A 172 -17.06 -13.17 -5.32
N GLY A 173 -16.64 -14.43 -5.21
CA GLY A 173 -16.93 -15.45 -6.21
C GLY A 173 -16.16 -15.19 -7.51
N ASP A 174 -16.82 -15.27 -8.66
CA ASP A 174 -16.14 -15.19 -9.97
C ASP A 174 -16.10 -13.76 -10.57
N LEU A 175 -16.31 -12.73 -9.75
CA LEU A 175 -16.21 -11.33 -10.17
C LEU A 175 -14.79 -11.00 -10.65
N ILE A 176 -14.68 -10.30 -11.78
CA ILE A 176 -13.39 -9.84 -12.30
C ILE A 176 -12.95 -8.53 -11.62
N PRO A 177 -11.65 -8.16 -11.65
CA PRO A 177 -11.14 -6.97 -10.96
C PRO A 177 -11.89 -5.67 -11.27
N ALA A 178 -12.30 -5.47 -12.53
CA ALA A 178 -13.06 -4.30 -12.94
C ALA A 178 -14.47 -4.25 -12.30
N GLU A 179 -15.09 -5.40 -12.07
CA GLU A 179 -16.39 -5.49 -11.39
C GLU A 179 -16.25 -5.31 -9.88
N ILE A 180 -15.16 -5.84 -9.28
CA ILE A 180 -14.84 -5.64 -7.86
C ILE A 180 -14.60 -4.16 -7.56
N LEU A 181 -13.88 -3.45 -8.41
CA LEU A 181 -13.68 -2.00 -8.27
C LEU A 181 -14.87 -1.17 -8.77
N GLY A 182 -15.87 -1.82 -9.37
CA GLY A 182 -17.09 -1.17 -9.85
C GLY A 182 -18.14 -0.96 -8.75
N PRO A 183 -19.29 -0.36 -9.10
CA PRO A 183 -20.37 -0.08 -8.15
C PRO A 183 -21.17 -1.33 -7.73
N SER A 184 -20.99 -2.46 -8.41
CA SER A 184 -21.82 -3.66 -8.25
C SER A 184 -21.34 -4.59 -7.12
N SER A 185 -20.20 -4.30 -6.50
CA SER A 185 -19.58 -5.13 -5.47
C SER A 185 -19.87 -4.59 -4.07
N SER A 186 -20.11 -5.50 -3.11
CA SER A 186 -20.23 -5.16 -1.70
C SER A 186 -18.91 -5.41 -0.98
N ALA A 187 -18.48 -4.47 -0.15
CA ALA A 187 -17.26 -4.65 0.64
C ALA A 187 -17.41 -5.81 1.66
N PRO A 188 -16.37 -6.64 1.85
CA PRO A 188 -16.35 -7.67 2.88
C PRO A 188 -16.41 -7.09 4.30
N GLU A 189 -16.66 -7.94 5.29
CA GLU A 189 -16.69 -7.56 6.71
C GLU A 189 -15.40 -6.84 7.15
N GLY A 190 -15.55 -5.81 7.99
CA GLY A 190 -14.46 -4.98 8.51
C GLY A 190 -14.16 -3.73 7.67
N PHE A 191 -14.48 -3.72 6.37
CA PHE A 191 -14.20 -2.56 5.51
C PHE A 191 -15.12 -1.35 5.74
N GLY A 192 -16.32 -1.55 6.31
CA GLY A 192 -17.20 -0.45 6.69
C GLY A 192 -16.53 0.54 7.64
N GLU A 193 -15.86 0.05 8.68
CA GLU A 193 -15.13 0.89 9.64
C GLU A 193 -13.96 1.64 8.98
N LEU A 194 -13.27 1.00 8.03
CA LEU A 194 -12.22 1.66 7.24
C LEU A 194 -12.81 2.83 6.43
N TYR A 195 -13.95 2.64 5.78
CA TYR A 195 -14.59 3.71 5.02
C TYR A 195 -15.07 4.85 5.92
N ASP A 196 -15.60 4.55 7.10
CA ASP A 196 -15.99 5.57 8.09
C ASP A 196 -14.79 6.42 8.51
N VAL A 197 -13.64 5.77 8.77
CA VAL A 197 -12.37 6.45 9.08
C VAL A 197 -11.91 7.35 7.93
N LEU A 198 -11.90 6.84 6.69
CA LEU A 198 -11.51 7.61 5.51
C LEU A 198 -12.46 8.79 5.27
N ASN A 199 -13.77 8.58 5.38
CA ASN A 199 -14.79 9.59 5.16
C ASN A 199 -14.77 10.68 6.26
N SER A 200 -14.52 10.29 7.51
CA SER A 200 -14.31 11.25 8.60
C SER A 200 -13.08 12.11 8.32
N PHE A 201 -11.96 11.51 7.93
CA PHE A 201 -10.75 12.25 7.61
C PHE A 201 -10.95 13.19 6.42
N LEU A 202 -11.64 12.74 5.37
CA LEU A 202 -12.01 13.56 4.22
C LEU A 202 -12.86 14.78 4.60
N SER A 203 -13.76 14.63 5.58
CA SER A 203 -14.71 15.67 5.99
C SER A 203 -14.15 16.64 7.02
N THR A 204 -13.38 16.14 8.00
CA THR A 204 -12.98 16.91 9.19
C THR A 204 -11.48 17.16 9.29
N GLY A 205 -10.66 16.48 8.47
CA GLY A 205 -9.20 16.45 8.64
C GLY A 205 -8.74 15.65 9.85
N ALA A 206 -9.65 14.97 10.56
CA ALA A 206 -9.38 14.15 11.73
C ALA A 206 -9.93 12.72 11.56
N VAL A 207 -9.28 11.76 12.21
CA VAL A 207 -9.70 10.36 12.27
C VAL A 207 -10.44 10.14 13.60
N PRO A 208 -11.58 9.41 13.63
CA PRO A 208 -12.27 9.09 14.88
C PRO A 208 -11.36 8.30 15.82
N ALA A 209 -11.60 8.47 17.13
CA ALA A 209 -10.80 7.83 18.18
C ALA A 209 -10.75 6.31 18.03
#